data_AF-A8I4E6-F1
#
_entry.id   AF-A8I4E6-F1
#
_cell.length_a   1.000
_cell.length_b   1.000
_cell.length_c   1.000
_cell.angle_alpha   90.00
_cell.angle_beta   90.00
_cell.angle_gamma   90.00
#
_symmetry.space_group_name_H-M   'P 1'
#
loop_
_entity.id
_entity.type
_entity.pdbx_description
1 polymer ?
#
loop_
_entity_poly.entity_id
_entity_poly.type
_entity_poly.pdbx_seq_one_letter_code
_entity_poly.pdbx_strand_id
1 'polypeptide(L)'
;MPLVGLEPAAELLPGPLAQPLLLHTFVALANRQLPEQGCLILDFLPEKPTDPATAVSLATGLGTAGVLRVRRRKGPLQGRALRTRLETRFQEARSDAAVLDVVEQLNSTWDTRLQLLTNDCRHYSAALLTALTGRSYTLEDVQIR
;
A
#
# COMPACT_ATOMS: atom_id res chain seq x y z
N MET A 1 -1.65 7.90 -1.23
CA MET A 1 -1.03 9.21 -1.52
C MET A 1 0.44 8.89 -1.74
N PRO A 2 1.01 9.20 -2.92
CA PRO A 2 2.44 9.03 -3.15
C PRO A 2 3.24 9.82 -2.10
N LEU A 3 4.52 9.45 -1.91
CA LEU A 3 5.44 10.15 -1.01
C LEU A 3 5.55 11.62 -1.47
N VAL A 4 4.77 12.50 -0.84
CA VAL A 4 4.76 13.92 -1.15
C VAL A 4 6.10 14.50 -0.67
N GLY A 5 6.92 15.01 -1.59
CA GLY A 5 8.24 15.58 -1.34
C GLY A 5 9.41 14.88 -2.05
N LEU A 6 9.18 13.73 -2.68
CA LEU A 6 10.21 12.99 -3.46
C LEU A 6 10.07 13.17 -4.98
N GLU A 7 9.06 13.90 -5.43
CA GLU A 7 8.87 14.23 -6.85
C GLU A 7 10.12 14.91 -7.46
N PRO A 8 10.80 15.85 -6.78
CA PRO A 8 12.01 16.47 -7.33
C PRO A 8 13.21 15.50 -7.37
N ALA A 9 13.27 14.54 -6.44
CA ALA A 9 14.34 13.54 -6.39
C ALA A 9 14.15 12.44 -7.46
N ALA A 10 12.90 12.10 -7.75
CA ALA A 10 12.56 11.20 -8.85
C ALA A 10 12.91 11.80 -10.22
N GLU A 11 12.85 13.13 -10.39
CA GLU A 11 13.29 13.83 -11.60
C GLU A 11 14.81 13.78 -11.82
N LEU A 12 15.59 13.60 -10.75
CA LEU A 12 17.06 13.56 -10.79
C LEU A 12 17.64 12.14 -10.97
N LEU A 13 16.80 11.11 -10.90
CA LEU A 13 17.21 9.71 -11.03
C LEU A 13 16.90 9.17 -12.44
N PRO A 14 17.78 8.34 -13.03
CA PRO A 14 17.49 7.70 -14.32
C PRO A 14 16.18 6.89 -14.22
N GLY A 15 15.40 6.87 -15.31
CA GLY A 15 14.04 6.30 -15.36
C GLY A 15 13.79 4.99 -14.60
N PRO A 16 14.68 3.98 -14.65
CA PRO A 16 14.50 2.73 -13.88
C PRO A 16 14.59 2.91 -12.36
N LEU A 17 15.35 3.90 -11.88
CA LEU A 17 15.57 4.20 -10.45
C LEU A 17 14.53 5.19 -9.89
N ALA A 18 13.88 5.97 -10.75
CA ALA A 18 12.82 6.91 -10.39
C ALA A 18 11.44 6.27 -10.24
N GLN A 19 11.14 5.23 -11.04
CA GLN A 19 9.84 4.53 -11.03
C GLN A 19 9.42 3.97 -9.66
N PRO A 20 10.31 3.34 -8.87
CA PRO A 20 9.93 2.82 -7.55
C PRO A 20 9.57 3.92 -6.54
N LEU A 21 10.12 5.13 -6.70
CA LEU A 21 9.90 6.27 -5.80
C LEU A 21 8.59 7.02 -6.10
N LEU A 22 8.07 6.89 -7.33
CA LEU A 22 6.85 7.56 -7.77
C LEU A 22 5.57 6.75 -7.51
N LEU A 23 5.69 5.49 -7.09
CA LEU A 23 4.60 4.53 -7.15
C LEU A 23 4.30 3.91 -5.78
N HIS A 24 3.54 4.65 -4.99
CA HIS A 24 2.97 4.18 -3.73
C HIS A 24 1.89 3.12 -3.96
N THR A 25 2.07 1.93 -3.42
CA THR A 25 1.14 0.79 -3.54
C THR A 25 0.27 0.68 -2.29
N PHE A 26 -1.03 0.47 -2.47
CA PHE A 26 -1.96 0.25 -1.37
C PHE A 26 -3.07 -0.72 -1.80
N VAL A 27 -3.74 -1.33 -0.83
CA VAL A 27 -4.87 -2.24 -1.08
C VAL A 27 -6.17 -1.49 -0.85
N ALA A 28 -7.08 -1.53 -1.84
CA ALA A 28 -8.43 -1.01 -1.71
C ALA A 28 -9.43 -2.16 -1.78
N LEU A 29 -10.21 -2.33 -0.72
CA LEU A 29 -11.28 -3.32 -0.64
C LEU A 29 -12.61 -2.60 -0.88
N ALA A 30 -13.27 -2.92 -1.98
CA ALA A 30 -14.57 -2.39 -2.32
C ALA A 30 -15.58 -3.53 -2.44
N ASN A 31 -16.77 -3.35 -1.87
CA ASN A 31 -17.85 -4.29 -2.09
C ASN A 31 -18.44 -4.07 -3.49
N ARG A 32 -18.22 -5.03 -4.39
CA ARG A 32 -18.74 -4.98 -5.77
C ARG A 32 -20.26 -4.94 -5.85
N GLN A 33 -20.95 -5.54 -4.88
CA GLN A 33 -22.41 -5.59 -4.86
C GLN A 33 -23.01 -4.29 -4.30
N LEU A 34 -22.24 -3.51 -3.53
CA LEU A 34 -22.70 -2.30 -2.86
C LEU A 34 -21.66 -1.17 -3.03
N PRO A 35 -21.43 -0.68 -4.26
CA PRO A 35 -20.40 0.32 -4.56
C PRO A 35 -20.61 1.64 -3.79
N GLU A 36 -21.82 1.93 -3.34
CA GLU A 36 -22.15 3.12 -2.54
C GLU A 36 -21.65 3.05 -1.09
N GLN A 37 -21.33 1.85 -0.59
CA GLN A 37 -20.80 1.67 0.77
C GLN A 37 -19.33 2.11 0.89
N GLY A 38 -18.71 2.50 -0.22
CA GLY A 38 -17.34 3.00 -0.28
C GLY A 38 -16.31 1.88 -0.30
N CYS A 39 -15.06 2.23 0.01
CA CYS A 39 -13.94 1.29 0.05
C CYS A 39 -13.13 1.43 1.34
N LEU A 40 -12.57 0.31 1.79
CA LEU A 40 -11.55 0.29 2.83
C LEU A 40 -10.17 0.40 2.16
N ILE A 41 -9.40 1.40 2.55
CA ILE A 41 -8.04 1.64 2.07
C ILE A 41 -7.08 1.19 3.15
N LEU A 42 -6.18 0.29 2.78
CA LEU A 42 -5.17 -0.33 3.63
C LEU A 42 -3.80 0.01 3.06
N ASP A 43 -2.95 0.58 3.91
CA ASP A 43 -1.77 1.29 3.44
C ASP A 43 -0.61 1.20 4.44
N PHE A 44 0.63 1.20 3.95
CA PHE A 44 1.85 1.27 4.75
C PHE A 44 2.75 2.38 4.19
N LEU A 45 2.97 3.43 5.00
CA LEU A 45 3.71 4.62 4.59
C LEU A 45 4.63 5.10 5.71
N PRO A 46 5.64 5.95 5.44
CA PRO A 46 6.42 6.57 6.49
C PRO A 46 5.54 7.42 7.40
N GLU A 47 5.89 7.51 8.67
CA GLU A 47 5.18 8.37 9.64
C GLU A 47 5.22 9.85 9.23
N LYS A 48 6.37 10.30 8.72
CA LYS A 48 6.59 11.67 8.23
C LYS A 48 6.98 11.64 6.75
N PRO A 49 6.03 11.45 5.82
CA PRO A 49 6.33 11.25 4.41
C PRO A 49 6.87 12.52 3.73
N THR A 50 6.57 13.71 4.28
CA THR A 50 7.01 15.01 3.75
C THR A 50 8.30 15.53 4.37
N ASP A 51 8.87 14.81 5.34
CA ASP A 51 10.13 15.20 5.98
C ASP A 51 11.31 14.82 5.08
N PRO A 52 12.18 15.78 4.67
CA PRO A 52 13.35 15.47 3.87
C PRO A 52 14.29 14.44 4.51
N ALA A 53 14.35 14.36 5.84
CA ALA A 53 15.15 13.35 6.54
C ALA A 53 14.64 11.93 6.29
N THR A 54 13.32 11.76 6.17
CA THR A 54 12.69 10.49 5.80
C THR A 54 13.11 10.08 4.39
N ALA A 55 13.08 11.02 3.44
CA ALA A 55 13.53 10.79 2.06
C ALA A 55 14.99 10.34 1.99
N VAL A 56 15.90 11.05 2.66
CA VAL A 56 17.32 10.71 2.70
C VAL A 56 17.54 9.34 3.35
N SER A 57 16.86 9.06 4.46
CA SER A 57 16.97 7.77 5.14
C SER A 57 16.58 6.62 4.21
N LEU A 58 15.43 6.73 3.55
CA LEU A 58 14.96 5.72 2.61
C LEU A 58 15.87 5.56 1.40
N ALA A 59 16.36 6.66 0.82
CA ALA A 59 17.25 6.65 -0.34
C ALA A 59 18.63 6.03 -0.03
N THR A 60 19.09 6.14 1.22
CA THR A 60 20.35 5.54 1.69
C THR A 60 20.18 4.10 2.17
N GLY A 61 19.00 3.50 2.02
CA GLY A 61 18.69 2.16 2.50
C GLY A 61 18.49 2.06 4.01
N LEU A 62 18.52 3.19 4.72
CA LEU A 62 18.16 3.24 6.13
C LEU A 62 16.64 3.07 6.29
N GLY A 63 16.26 2.45 7.41
CA GLY A 63 14.86 2.32 7.78
C GLY A 63 14.32 3.57 8.45
N THR A 64 13.02 3.80 8.31
CA THR A 64 12.29 4.86 9.01
C THR A 64 11.08 4.28 9.74
N ALA A 65 10.51 5.04 10.67
CA ALA A 65 9.25 4.67 11.29
C ALA A 65 8.13 4.70 10.23
N GLY A 66 7.43 3.58 10.08
CA GLY A 66 6.29 3.42 9.21
C GLY A 66 4.98 3.32 10.00
N VAL A 67 3.88 3.60 9.32
CA VAL A 67 2.52 3.59 9.86
C VAL A 67 1.64 2.73 8.97
N LEU A 68 0.99 1.76 9.60
CA LEU A 68 -0.07 0.96 9.01
C LEU A 68 -1.39 1.73 9.14
N ARG A 69 -2.02 2.00 8.02
CA ARG A 69 -3.17 2.88 7.95
C ARG A 69 -4.36 2.15 7.37
N VAL A 70 -5.44 2.13 8.14
CA VAL A 70 -6.76 1.63 7.75
C VAL A 70 -7.71 2.82 7.67
N ARG A 71 -8.32 3.06 6.50
CA ARG A 71 -9.26 4.18 6.32
C ARG A 71 -10.46 3.79 5.47
N ARG A 72 -11.66 4.16 5.92
CA ARG A 72 -12.88 4.04 5.13
C ARG A 72 -13.06 5.30 4.29
N ARG A 73 -13.20 5.13 2.97
CA ARG A 73 -13.49 6.20 2.01
C ARG A 73 -14.92 6.03 1.52
N LYS A 74 -15.76 7.06 1.74
CA LYS A 74 -17.11 7.13 1.15
C LYS A 74 -16.99 7.55 -0.31
N GLY A 75 -17.78 6.92 -1.17
CA GLY A 75 -17.84 7.18 -2.61
C GLY A 75 -16.80 6.39 -3.43
N PRO A 76 -16.97 6.39 -4.77
CA PRO A 76 -16.06 5.70 -5.68
C PRO A 76 -14.66 6.32 -5.61
N LEU A 77 -13.63 5.50 -5.76
CA LEU A 77 -12.27 6.00 -5.96
C LEU A 77 -12.25 6.76 -7.29
N GLN A 78 -12.21 8.10 -7.25
CA GLN A 78 -12.01 8.95 -8.41
C GLN A 78 -10.54 9.40 -8.46
N GLY A 79 -9.89 9.21 -9.61
CA GLY A 79 -8.48 9.58 -9.85
C GLY A 79 -7.58 8.42 -10.31
N ARG A 80 -6.36 8.78 -10.74
CA ARG A 80 -5.22 7.86 -10.97
C ARG A 80 -4.69 7.35 -9.63
N ALA A 81 -5.57 6.75 -8.83
CA ALA A 81 -5.14 5.82 -7.81
C ALA A 81 -4.51 4.64 -8.52
N LEU A 82 -3.45 4.13 -7.96
CA LEU A 82 -2.80 2.95 -8.43
C LEU A 82 -3.68 1.74 -8.18
N ARG A 83 -4.62 1.54 -9.11
CA ARG A 83 -5.51 0.39 -9.16
C ARG A 83 -4.69 -0.77 -9.69
N THR A 84 -3.84 -1.35 -8.84
CA THR A 84 -3.38 -2.71 -9.11
C THR A 84 -4.62 -3.59 -9.27
N ARG A 85 -4.49 -4.58 -10.16
CA ARG A 85 -5.51 -5.37 -10.84
C ARG A 85 -6.26 -6.33 -9.89
N LEU A 86 -6.71 -5.81 -8.76
CA LEU A 86 -7.29 -6.52 -7.62
C LEU A 86 -8.70 -6.07 -7.27
N GLU A 87 -9.28 -5.12 -8.04
CA GLU A 87 -10.73 -4.97 -8.09
C GLU A 87 -11.43 -6.31 -8.45
N THR A 88 -10.72 -7.31 -8.99
CA THR A 88 -11.29 -8.52 -9.61
C THR A 88 -11.24 -9.82 -8.81
N ARG A 89 -10.57 -9.93 -7.65
CA ARG A 89 -10.30 -11.25 -7.02
C ARG A 89 -10.85 -11.50 -5.62
N PHE A 90 -11.56 -10.55 -5.02
CA PHE A 90 -12.38 -10.85 -3.84
C PHE A 90 -13.64 -11.59 -4.29
N GLN A 91 -13.51 -12.90 -4.48
CA GLN A 91 -14.57 -13.78 -4.98
C GLN A 91 -15.50 -14.27 -3.87
N GLU A 92 -15.15 -14.00 -2.60
CA GLU A 92 -15.95 -14.39 -1.44
C GLU A 92 -16.37 -13.15 -0.67
N ALA A 93 -17.68 -13.01 -0.47
CA ALA A 93 -18.29 -11.98 0.35
C ALA A 93 -17.94 -12.23 1.82
N ARG A 94 -16.73 -11.85 2.25
CA ARG A 94 -16.43 -11.69 3.66
C ARG A 94 -17.12 -10.42 4.16
N SER A 95 -17.69 -10.49 5.37
CA SER A 95 -18.21 -9.30 6.03
C SER A 95 -17.06 -8.32 6.32
N ASP A 96 -17.36 -7.02 6.36
CA ASP A 96 -16.39 -5.98 6.73
C ASP A 96 -15.67 -6.33 8.05
N ALA A 97 -16.37 -6.94 9.01
CA ALA A 97 -15.81 -7.37 10.29
C ALA A 97 -14.73 -8.46 10.13
N ALA A 98 -15.01 -9.51 9.37
CA ALA A 98 -14.04 -10.59 9.15
C ALA A 98 -12.81 -10.11 8.36
N VAL A 99 -12.97 -9.11 7.50
CA VAL A 99 -11.84 -8.46 6.81
C VAL A 99 -10.99 -7.67 7.81
N LEU A 100 -11.63 -6.90 8.69
CA LEU A 100 -10.92 -6.09 9.69
C LEU A 100 -10.17 -6.97 10.70
N ASP A 101 -10.74 -8.09 11.14
CA ASP A 101 -10.05 -9.01 12.06
C ASP A 101 -8.73 -9.54 11.46
N VAL A 102 -8.75 -9.93 10.17
CA VAL A 102 -7.53 -10.38 9.46
C VAL A 102 -6.51 -9.24 9.32
N VAL A 103 -6.98 -8.04 9.02
CA VAL A 103 -6.12 -6.84 8.93
C VAL A 103 -5.48 -6.52 10.27
N GLU A 104 -6.25 -6.52 11.35
CA GLU A 104 -5.77 -6.24 12.71
C GLU A 104 -4.74 -7.27 13.15
N GLN A 105 -5.01 -8.56 12.89
CA GLN A 105 -4.07 -9.63 13.21
C GLN A 105 -2.75 -9.44 12.46
N LEU A 106 -2.79 -9.19 11.15
CA LEU A 106 -1.58 -8.93 10.37
C LEU A 106 -0.83 -7.71 10.91
N ASN A 107 -1.54 -6.59 11.11
CA ASN A 107 -0.95 -5.35 11.60
C ASN A 107 -0.28 -5.49 12.96
N SER A 108 -0.83 -6.32 13.84
CA SER A 108 -0.27 -6.56 15.19
C SER A 108 1.10 -7.23 15.16
N THR A 109 1.44 -7.91 14.06
CA THR A 109 2.69 -8.68 13.90
C THR A 109 3.65 -8.08 12.88
N TRP A 110 3.21 -7.06 12.15
CA TRP A 110 3.99 -6.48 11.06
C TRP A 110 5.12 -5.59 11.60
N ASP A 111 6.33 -5.75 11.06
CA ASP A 111 7.44 -4.84 11.37
C ASP A 111 7.18 -3.47 10.75
N THR A 112 6.95 -2.47 11.60
CA THR A 112 6.67 -1.09 11.18
C THR A 112 7.93 -0.31 10.81
N ARG A 113 9.12 -0.90 10.88
CA ARG A 113 10.35 -0.31 10.33
C ARG A 113 10.31 -0.35 8.80
N LEU A 114 9.87 0.73 8.19
CA LEU A 114 9.76 0.85 6.75
C LEU A 114 11.14 0.98 6.10
N GLN A 115 11.42 0.11 5.12
CA GLN A 115 12.64 0.10 4.33
C GLN A 115 12.31 -0.17 2.86
N LEU A 116 12.84 0.66 1.95
CA LEU A 116 12.64 0.44 0.52
C LEU A 116 13.23 -0.91 0.09
N LEU A 117 12.53 -1.60 -0.80
CA LEU A 117 12.93 -2.88 -1.40
C LEU A 117 12.95 -4.09 -0.46
N THR A 118 12.91 -3.91 0.87
CA THR A 118 12.94 -5.02 1.84
C THR A 118 11.73 -5.07 2.76
N ASN A 119 11.16 -3.93 3.13
CA ASN A 119 9.94 -3.84 3.96
C ASN A 119 9.19 -2.54 3.63
N ASP A 120 8.57 -2.51 2.45
CA ASP A 120 7.85 -1.34 1.94
C ASP A 120 6.36 -1.63 1.69
N CYS A 121 5.66 -0.63 1.18
CA CYS A 121 4.23 -0.71 0.88
C CYS A 121 3.83 -1.89 -0.03
N ARG A 122 4.73 -2.37 -0.90
CA ARG A 122 4.48 -3.51 -1.79
C ARG A 122 4.55 -4.83 -1.04
N HIS A 123 5.52 -4.96 -0.13
CA HIS A 123 5.67 -6.13 0.73
C HIS A 123 4.46 -6.28 1.64
N TYR A 124 4.06 -5.18 2.28
CA TYR A 124 2.85 -5.14 3.10
C TYR A 124 1.60 -5.48 2.28
N SER A 125 1.45 -4.91 1.08
CA SER A 125 0.32 -5.21 0.20
C SER A 125 0.29 -6.70 -0.21
N ALA A 126 1.42 -7.31 -0.55
CA ALA A 126 1.51 -8.72 -0.89
C ALA A 126 1.09 -9.63 0.29
N ALA A 127 1.60 -9.34 1.49
CA ALA A 127 1.27 -10.08 2.70
C ALA A 127 -0.22 -9.95 3.06
N LEU A 128 -0.76 -8.74 2.95
CA LEU A 128 -2.16 -8.44 3.20
C LEU A 128 -3.09 -9.19 2.24
N LEU A 129 -2.76 -9.20 0.95
CA LEU A 129 -3.52 -9.97 -0.04
C LEU A 129 -3.45 -11.46 0.22
N THR A 130 -2.29 -11.95 0.64
CA THR A 130 -2.11 -13.36 1.01
C THR A 130 -2.96 -13.74 2.20
N ALA A 131 -2.97 -12.91 3.25
CA ALA A 131 -3.79 -13.13 4.44
C ALA A 131 -5.30 -13.07 4.14
N LEU A 132 -5.73 -12.13 3.29
CA LEU A 132 -7.15 -11.94 2.98
C LEU A 132 -7.72 -13.02 2.05
N THR A 133 -6.92 -13.52 1.11
CA THR A 133 -7.39 -14.44 0.06
C THR A 133 -6.95 -15.90 0.25
N GLY A 134 -5.97 -16.16 1.11
CA GLY A 134 -5.34 -17.47 1.26
C GLY A 134 -4.46 -17.89 0.07
N ARG A 135 -4.28 -17.04 -0.95
CA ARG A 135 -3.42 -17.29 -2.11
C ARG A 135 -2.09 -16.56 -1.93
N SER A 136 -1.00 -17.15 -2.37
CA SER A 136 0.31 -16.48 -2.30
C SER A 136 0.41 -15.38 -3.35
N TYR A 137 0.77 -14.17 -2.92
CA TYR A 137 1.09 -13.03 -3.79
C TYR A 137 2.57 -12.69 -3.68
N THR A 138 3.22 -12.54 -4.82
CA THR A 138 4.60 -12.08 -4.93
C THR A 138 4.65 -10.58 -5.18
N LEU A 139 5.84 -9.97 -5.08
CA LEU A 139 6.02 -8.56 -5.42
C LEU A 139 5.67 -8.27 -6.90
N GLU A 140 5.85 -9.23 -7.80
CA GLU A 140 5.48 -9.10 -9.22
C GLU A 140 3.96 -9.02 -9.41
N ASP A 141 3.18 -9.67 -8.54
CA ASP A 141 1.72 -9.62 -8.57
C ASP A 141 1.17 -8.25 -8.10
N VAL A 142 1.95 -7.54 -7.27
CA VAL A 142 1.61 -6.21 -6.76
C VAL A 142 2.40 -5.09 -7.46
N GLN A 143 3.24 -5.45 -8.43
CA GLN A 143 3.97 -4.50 -9.25
C GLN A 143 3.04 -3.77 -10.21
N ILE A 144 3.46 -2.55 -10.51
CA ILE A 144 2.73 -1.58 -11.29
C ILE A 144 3.36 -1.60 -12.66
N ARG A 145 2.61 -2.09 -13.65
CA ARG A 145 2.97 -1.99 -15.06
C ARG A 145 2.42 -0.71 -15.65
#